data_AF-A0A0J7KKQ8-F1
#
_entry.id   AF-A0A0J7KKQ8-F1
#
_cell.length_a   1.000
_cell.length_b   1.000
_cell.length_c   1.000
_cell.angle_alpha   90.00
_cell.angle_beta   90.00
_cell.angle_gamma   90.00
#
_symmetry.space_group_name_H-M   'P 1'
#
loop_
_entity.id
_entity.type
_entity.pdbx_description
1 polymer ?
#
loop_
_entity_poly.entity_id
_entity_poly.type
_entity_poly.pdbx_seq_one_letter_code
_entity_poly.pdbx_strand_id
1 'polypeptide(L)'
;VEQDESPGCKDAVSYCGLRDRKYPDARPMGYPFDRRARAGVETLAQFLTGNMAVTQITIRHTDSVLPRVRSGSMSNTLTFA
;
A
#
# COMPACT_ATOMS: atom_id res chain seq x y z
N VAL A 1 17.62 10.67 -11.61
CA VAL A 1 17.33 12.07 -11.23
C VAL A 1 17.45 12.10 -9.72
N GLU A 2 18.52 12.70 -9.20
CA GLU A 2 18.60 12.94 -7.76
C GLU A 2 17.63 14.07 -7.42
N GLN A 3 16.71 13.81 -6.48
CA GLN A 3 15.74 14.78 -5.99
C GLN A 3 15.90 14.86 -4.48
N ASP A 4 15.88 16.08 -3.94
CA ASP A 4 15.92 16.30 -2.50
C ASP A 4 14.69 15.68 -1.81
N GLU A 5 14.84 15.26 -0.56
CA GLU A 5 13.74 14.66 0.19
C GLU A 5 12.55 15.63 0.26
N SER A 6 11.31 15.13 0.13
CA SER A 6 10.12 15.98 0.24
C SER A 6 9.92 16.42 1.69
N PRO A 7 9.92 17.74 2.01
CA PRO A 7 9.49 18.20 3.32
C PRO A 7 7.96 18.10 3.42
N GLY A 8 7.46 17.16 4.23
CA GLY A 8 6.03 17.01 4.53
C GLY A 8 5.51 15.58 4.42
N CYS A 9 4.22 15.45 4.08
CA CYS A 9 3.52 14.17 3.98
C CYS A 9 4.11 13.30 2.87
N LYS A 10 4.58 12.10 3.23
CA LYS A 10 5.11 11.07 2.32
C LYS A 10 4.20 9.82 2.28
N ASP A 11 3.00 9.91 2.87
CA ASP A 11 2.04 8.81 2.88
C ASP A 11 1.21 8.79 1.59
N ALA A 12 0.63 7.63 1.26
CA ALA A 12 -0.25 7.44 0.09
C ALA A 12 0.38 7.76 -1.28
N VAL A 13 1.71 7.66 -1.39
CA VAL A 13 2.46 7.94 -2.64
C VAL A 13 2.03 7.08 -3.83
N SER A 14 1.46 5.90 -3.60
CA SER A 14 1.00 4.99 -4.65
C SER A 14 -0.08 5.61 -5.55
N TYR A 15 -0.90 6.53 -5.01
CA TYR A 15 -1.96 7.20 -5.76
C TYR A 15 -1.72 8.70 -5.93
N CYS A 16 -1.09 9.35 -4.94
CA CYS A 16 -0.91 10.80 -4.93
C CYS A 16 0.47 11.25 -5.46
N GLY A 17 1.41 10.32 -5.61
CA GLY A 17 2.81 10.67 -5.84
C GLY A 17 3.40 11.48 -4.68
N LEU A 18 4.47 12.20 -4.96
CA LEU A 18 5.13 13.09 -4.00
C LEU A 18 4.90 14.54 -4.42
N ARG A 19 4.51 15.38 -3.45
CA ARG A 19 4.28 16.81 -3.70
C ARG A 19 5.57 17.45 -4.23
N ASP A 20 5.46 18.19 -5.34
CA ASP A 20 6.55 18.94 -5.99
C ASP A 20 7.77 18.08 -6.38
N ARG A 21 7.57 16.77 -6.55
CA ARG A 21 8.61 15.79 -6.89
C ARG A 21 8.13 14.87 -7.99
N LYS A 22 9.05 14.11 -8.58
CA LYS A 22 8.69 13.03 -9.50
C LYS A 22 8.16 11.84 -8.70
N TYR A 23 7.36 11.02 -9.38
CA TYR A 23 6.88 9.78 -8.80
C TYR A 23 8.08 8.90 -8.38
N PRO A 24 8.06 8.30 -7.17
CA PRO A 24 9.23 7.62 -6.60
C PRO A 24 9.52 6.24 -7.20
N ASP A 25 8.78 5.82 -8.23
CA ASP A 25 9.05 4.63 -9.04
C ASP A 25 9.21 5.03 -10.51
N ALA A 26 10.28 4.55 -11.14
CA ALA A 26 10.53 4.78 -12.56
C ALA A 26 9.72 3.83 -13.47
N ARG A 27 9.12 2.78 -12.90
CA ARG A 27 8.31 1.81 -13.62
C ARG A 27 6.92 2.39 -13.92
N PRO A 28 6.22 1.84 -14.94
CA PRO A 28 4.83 2.20 -15.20
C PRO A 28 3.96 1.95 -13.95
N MET A 29 3.04 2.87 -13.66
CA MET A 29 2.07 2.69 -12.56
C MET A 29 1.25 1.42 -12.80
N GLY A 30 1.17 0.55 -11.79
CA GLY A 30 0.52 -0.76 -11.88
C GLY A 30 1.46 -1.92 -12.23
N TYR A 31 2.76 -1.67 -12.43
CA TYR A 31 3.76 -2.71 -12.63
C TYR A 31 3.71 -3.77 -11.52
N PRO A 32 3.79 -5.08 -11.83
CA PRO A 32 4.01 -5.68 -13.16
C PRO A 32 2.72 -6.05 -13.92
N PHE A 33 1.55 -5.62 -13.45
CA PHE A 33 0.23 -5.98 -13.99
C PHE A 33 -0.40 -4.86 -14.84
N ASP A 34 0.37 -3.82 -15.18
CA ASP A 34 -0.01 -2.74 -16.10
C ASP A 34 -0.24 -3.23 -17.54
N ARG A 35 0.25 -4.43 -17.86
CA ARG A 35 0.33 -5.00 -19.21
C ARG A 35 -0.14 -6.45 -19.24
N ARG A 36 -0.47 -6.92 -20.45
CA ARG A 36 -0.80 -8.34 -20.68
C ARG A 36 0.38 -9.24 -20.33
N ALA A 37 0.07 -10.43 -19.83
CA ALA A 37 1.08 -11.44 -19.51
C ALA A 37 1.84 -11.91 -20.76
N ARG A 38 2.98 -12.59 -20.54
CA ARG A 38 3.76 -13.22 -21.61
C ARG A 38 2.89 -14.27 -22.32
N ALA A 39 3.15 -14.51 -23.61
CA ALA A 39 2.42 -15.52 -24.37
C ALA A 39 2.48 -16.90 -23.68
N GLY A 40 1.33 -17.58 -23.57
CA GLY A 40 1.21 -18.89 -22.93
C GLY A 40 1.13 -18.87 -21.39
N VAL A 41 1.03 -17.69 -20.76
CA VAL A 41 0.77 -17.56 -19.32
C VAL A 41 -0.73 -17.39 -19.09
N GLU A 42 -1.36 -18.42 -18.52
CA GLU A 42 -2.80 -18.48 -18.26
C GLU A 42 -3.13 -18.41 -16.76
N THR A 43 -2.14 -18.63 -15.89
CA THR A 43 -2.33 -18.62 -14.43
C THR A 43 -1.31 -17.73 -13.73
N LEU A 44 -1.67 -17.24 -12.54
CA LEU A 44 -0.75 -16.43 -11.74
C LEU A 44 0.54 -17.18 -11.39
N ALA A 45 0.47 -18.49 -11.14
CA ALA A 45 1.65 -19.31 -10.85
C ALA A 45 2.66 -19.33 -12.01
N GLN A 46 2.17 -19.39 -13.26
CA GLN A 46 3.01 -19.33 -14.47
C GLN A 46 3.61 -17.93 -14.70
N PHE A 47 3.03 -16.88 -14.11
CA PHE A 47 3.55 -15.52 -14.23
C PHE A 47 4.78 -15.27 -13.34
N LEU A 48 4.93 -16.01 -12.24
CA LEU A 48 5.96 -15.76 -11.23
C LEU A 48 7.38 -16.00 -11.76
N THR A 49 8.31 -15.19 -11.28
CA THR A 49 9.76 -15.36 -11.43
C THR A 49 10.40 -15.62 -10.06
N GLY A 50 11.69 -15.95 -10.01
CA GLY A 50 12.37 -16.32 -8.74
C GLY A 50 12.35 -15.26 -7.63
N ASN A 51 12.01 -14.00 -7.95
CA ASN A 51 11.87 -12.89 -7.01
C ASN A 51 10.39 -12.56 -6.68
N MET A 52 9.45 -13.44 -7.01
CA MET A 52 8.02 -13.25 -6.76
C MET A 52 7.47 -14.37 -5.88
N ALA A 53 6.49 -14.04 -5.05
CA ALA A 53 5.80 -14.99 -4.17
C ALA A 53 4.29 -14.69 -4.14
N VAL A 54 3.49 -15.71 -3.84
CA VAL A 54 2.04 -15.61 -3.67
C VAL A 54 1.68 -16.26 -2.35
N THR A 55 0.73 -15.67 -1.64
CA THR A 55 0.15 -16.22 -0.42
C THR A 55 -1.37 -16.14 -0.49
N GLN A 56 -2.05 -17.17 0.02
CA GLN A 56 -3.50 -17.21 0.08
C GLN A 56 -3.98 -16.44 1.31
N ILE A 57 -4.92 -15.51 1.12
CA ILE A 57 -5.55 -14.74 2.20
C ILE A 57 -7.07 -14.89 2.16
N THR A 58 -7.70 -14.79 3.33
CA THR A 58 -9.15 -14.80 3.48
C THR A 58 -9.60 -13.47 4.07
N ILE A 59 -10.37 -12.70 3.31
CA ILE A 59 -10.99 -11.46 3.78
C ILE A 59 -12.37 -11.81 4.34
N ARG A 60 -12.61 -11.51 5.63
CA ARG A 60 -13.89 -11.78 6.31
C ARG A 60 -14.50 -10.47 6.80
N HIS A 61 -15.70 -10.17 6.32
CA HIS A 61 -16.53 -9.09 6.85
C HIS A 61 -17.24 -9.54 8.13
N THR A 62 -17.25 -8.69 9.15
CA THR A 62 -18.07 -8.85 10.36
C THR A 62 -19.11 -7.74 10.33
N ASP A 63 -20.38 -8.11 10.30
CA ASP A 63 -21.49 -7.15 10.21
C ASP A 63 -21.78 -6.53 11.59
N SER A 64 -20.91 -5.63 12.02
CA SER A 64 -21.07 -4.88 13.27
C SER A 64 -20.54 -3.45 13.13
N VAL A 65 -21.20 -2.52 13.80
CA VAL A 65 -20.78 -1.11 13.86
C VAL A 65 -19.95 -0.91 15.12
N LEU A 66 -18.68 -0.55 14.95
CA LEU A 66 -17.78 -0.25 16.07
C LEU A 66 -17.58 1.26 16.22
N PRO A 67 -17.51 1.81 17.45
CA PRO A 67 -17.13 3.20 17.65
C PRO A 67 -15.70 3.43 17.13
N ARG A 68 -15.43 4.63 16.59
CA ARG A 68 -14.07 4.99 16.16
C ARG A 68 -13.16 5.08 17.38
N VAL A 69 -12.28 4.10 17.55
CA VAL A 69 -11.16 4.22 18.50
C VAL A 69 -10.10 5.10 17.83
N ARG A 70 -9.97 6.36 18.26
CA ARG A 70 -8.80 7.16 17.90
C ARG A 70 -7.61 6.56 18.65
N SER A 71 -6.76 5.81 17.96
CA SER A 71 -5.43 5.46 18.47
C SER A 71 -4.61 6.75 18.56
N GLY A 72 -4.76 7.48 19.66
CA GLY A 72 -4.23 8.84 19.80
C GLY A 72 -4.83 9.60 20.98
N SER A 73 -4.83 8.99 22.17
CA SER A 73 -4.74 9.62 23.50
C SER A 73 -4.98 8.57 24.58
N MET A 74 -4.01 7.68 24.79
CA MET A 74 -3.87 7.02 26.09
C MET A 74 -2.77 7.73 26.88
N SER A 75 -3.00 9.00 27.21
CA SER A 75 -2.36 9.57 28.39
C SER A 75 -3.24 9.16 29.57
N ASN A 76 -2.82 8.13 30.30
CA ASN A 76 -3.50 7.68 31.51
C ASN A 76 -3.59 8.83 32.51
N THR A 77 -4.80 9.36 32.75
CA THR A 77 -5.14 10.10 33.97
C THR A 77 -6.63 9.87 34.23
N LEU A 78 -6.94 8.71 34.82
CA LEU A 78 -8.20 8.52 35.54
C LEU A 78 -7.99 9.06 36.95
N THR A 79 -8.30 10.33 37.18
CA THR A 79 -8.52 10.86 38.53
C THR A 79 -10.00 11.19 38.64
N PHE A 80 -10.75 10.34 39.35
CA PHE A 80 -12.08 10.69 39.82
C PHE A 80 -11.90 11.23 41.24
N ALA A 81 -12.21 12.53 41.41
CA ALA A 81 -12.50 13.11 42.71
C ALA A 81 -14.00 13.01 42.97
#